data_AF-A0AA89BWQ4-F1
#
_entry.id   AF-A0AA89BWQ4-F1
#
_cell.length_a   1.000
_cell.length_b   1.000
_cell.length_c   1.000
_cell.angle_alpha   90.00
_cell.angle_beta   90.00
_cell.angle_gamma   90.00
#
_symmetry.space_group_name_H-M   'P 1'
#
loop_
_entity.id
_entity.type
_entity.pdbx_description
1 polymer ?
#
loop_
_entity_poly.entity_id
_entity_poly.type
_entity_poly.pdbx_seq_one_letter_code
_entity_poly.pdbx_strand_id
1 'polypeptide(L)'
;MEEGCNSLINLGTTNDEAIQLKLTRNSIYSRNIDCTVAIQPPPGKNLVVKFNNMDIQQLQTGQCADILLAIDGIDRTSARYLAGAPQQICGRNLIGSSFVTSQGYLILRFRSGVTNQASRGFDATIAAFKQGPCSSNEYSCNNGRCIHGDLRCSGYDLCGDGTNPCLLTGEAITGLAVGGSILVIIIIALIVFCMCRHRRKTNFSEKAHEQRRADYEPTVVRGESIKINSMNGVRGVVY
;
A
#
# COMPACT_ATOMS: atom_id res chain seq x y z
N MET A 1 -13.63 13.09 -14.18
CA MET A 1 -13.75 14.33 -14.97
C MET A 1 -15.14 14.40 -15.60
N GLU A 2 -15.60 13.33 -16.27
CA GLU A 2 -16.96 13.26 -16.86
C GLU A 2 -18.09 13.63 -15.87
N GLU A 3 -18.05 13.12 -14.63
CA GLU A 3 -19.12 13.36 -13.64
C GLU A 3 -19.13 14.79 -13.08
N GLY A 4 -17.95 15.39 -12.93
CA GLY A 4 -17.74 16.74 -12.43
C GLY A 4 -17.45 17.71 -13.56
N CYS A 5 -18.08 17.53 -14.71
CA CYS A 5 -17.72 18.28 -15.90
C CYS A 5 -18.08 19.76 -15.78
N ASN A 6 -17.20 20.64 -16.28
CA ASN A 6 -17.36 22.10 -16.22
C ASN A 6 -17.45 22.64 -14.78
N SER A 7 -16.70 22.02 -13.87
CA SER A 7 -16.63 22.40 -12.45
C SER A 7 -15.27 23.01 -12.08
N LEU A 8 -15.28 23.70 -10.94
CA LEU A 8 -14.10 24.17 -10.23
C LEU A 8 -13.91 23.31 -8.98
N ILE A 9 -12.75 22.66 -8.86
CA ILE A 9 -12.32 21.95 -7.65
C ILE A 9 -11.43 22.90 -6.85
N ASN A 10 -11.88 23.32 -5.68
CA ASN A 10 -11.12 24.22 -4.82
C ASN A 10 -10.55 23.46 -3.62
N LEU A 11 -9.27 23.11 -3.73
CA LEU A 11 -8.53 22.36 -2.71
C LEU A 11 -8.42 23.13 -1.40
N GLY A 12 -8.32 24.46 -1.47
CA GLY A 12 -8.25 25.31 -0.27
C GLY A 12 -9.53 25.30 0.56
N THR A 13 -10.70 25.18 -0.06
CA THR A 13 -11.98 25.15 0.66
C THR A 13 -12.32 23.79 1.25
N THR A 14 -11.84 22.71 0.64
CA THR A 14 -12.06 21.35 1.14
C THR A 14 -10.99 20.90 2.14
N ASN A 15 -9.97 21.73 2.38
CA ASN A 15 -8.75 21.38 3.12
C ASN A 15 -8.02 20.16 2.52
N ASP A 16 -8.21 19.92 1.22
CA ASP A 16 -7.48 18.88 0.51
C ASP A 16 -6.13 19.44 0.03
N GLU A 17 -5.09 18.61 0.09
CA GLU A 17 -3.74 18.98 -0.37
C GLU A 17 -3.35 18.25 -1.65
N ALA A 18 -4.13 17.23 -2.04
CA ALA A 18 -4.00 16.52 -3.29
C ALA A 18 -5.32 15.85 -3.69
N ILE A 19 -5.48 15.59 -4.99
CA ILE A 19 -6.60 14.84 -5.55
C ILE A 19 -6.11 13.86 -6.62
N GLN A 20 -6.84 12.77 -6.79
CA GLN A 20 -6.74 11.94 -7.97
C GLN A 20 -7.89 12.29 -8.94
N LEU A 21 -7.56 12.70 -10.15
CA LEU A 21 -8.52 13.00 -11.19
C LEU A 21 -8.42 11.97 -12.31
N LYS A 22 -9.46 11.15 -12.45
CA LYS A 22 -9.64 10.24 -13.57
C LYS A 22 -10.53 10.88 -14.62
N LEU A 23 -10.30 10.61 -15.91
CA LEU A 23 -11.18 11.10 -16.97
C LEU A 23 -12.61 10.56 -16.77
N THR A 24 -12.72 9.23 -16.67
CA THR A 24 -13.97 8.49 -16.52
C THR A 24 -13.90 7.52 -15.34
N ARG A 25 -15.05 7.14 -14.78
CA ARG A 25 -15.17 6.02 -13.84
C ARG A 25 -15.26 4.65 -14.54
N ASN A 26 -15.57 4.66 -15.83
CA ASN A 26 -15.74 3.46 -16.63
C ASN A 26 -14.38 2.95 -17.11
N SER A 27 -14.35 1.76 -17.72
CA SER A 27 -13.13 1.24 -18.32
C SER A 27 -12.68 2.01 -19.56
N ILE A 28 -13.59 2.70 -20.24
CA ILE A 28 -13.40 3.45 -21.49
C ILE A 28 -14.19 4.75 -21.40
N TYR A 29 -13.63 5.87 -21.85
CA TYR A 29 -14.32 7.17 -21.83
C TYR A 29 -15.37 7.30 -22.94
N SER A 30 -16.35 8.17 -22.73
CA SER A 30 -17.45 8.37 -23.68
C SER A 30 -17.04 9.16 -24.93
N ARG A 31 -17.84 9.07 -26.00
CA ARG A 31 -17.71 9.90 -27.19
C ARG A 31 -18.36 11.27 -26.98
N ASN A 32 -18.03 12.24 -27.83
CA ASN A 32 -18.63 13.59 -27.84
C ASN A 32 -18.52 14.34 -26.50
N ILE A 33 -17.40 14.16 -25.80
CA ILE A 33 -17.12 14.90 -24.58
C ILE A 33 -16.50 16.24 -24.98
N ASP A 34 -16.97 17.35 -24.41
CA ASP A 34 -16.20 18.59 -24.30
C ASP A 34 -16.28 19.03 -22.85
N CYS A 35 -15.22 18.73 -22.11
CA CYS A 35 -15.23 18.86 -20.68
C CYS A 35 -14.06 19.67 -20.19
N THR A 36 -14.33 20.63 -19.32
CA THR A 36 -13.29 21.43 -18.65
C THR A 36 -13.39 21.24 -17.15
N VAL A 37 -12.27 21.01 -16.47
CA VAL A 37 -12.20 21.04 -15.01
C VAL A 37 -11.08 22.00 -14.62
N ALA A 38 -11.40 22.95 -13.77
CA ALA A 38 -10.43 23.85 -13.17
C ALA A 38 -10.10 23.37 -11.76
N ILE A 39 -8.82 23.43 -11.38
CA ILE A 39 -8.33 23.08 -10.06
C ILE A 39 -7.65 24.31 -9.49
N GLN A 40 -8.16 24.76 -8.34
CA GLN A 40 -7.63 25.87 -7.58
C GLN A 40 -6.81 25.33 -6.40
N PRO A 41 -5.54 25.77 -6.24
CA PRO A 41 -4.70 25.36 -5.13
C PRO A 41 -5.14 26.05 -3.82
N PRO A 42 -4.71 25.53 -2.67
CA PRO A 42 -4.70 26.30 -1.43
C PRO A 42 -3.89 27.61 -1.59
N PRO A 43 -4.20 28.66 -0.81
CA PRO A 43 -3.51 29.94 -0.89
C PRO A 43 -1.98 29.80 -0.78
N GLY A 44 -1.25 30.49 -1.67
CA GLY A 44 0.22 30.52 -1.67
C GLY A 44 0.90 29.25 -2.20
N LYS A 45 0.15 28.28 -2.76
CA LYS A 45 0.71 27.05 -3.34
C LYS A 45 0.52 27.00 -4.86
N ASN A 46 1.40 26.25 -5.51
CA ASN A 46 1.28 25.84 -6.91
C ASN A 46 0.82 24.38 -6.97
N LEU A 47 0.41 23.94 -8.16
CA LEU A 47 0.00 22.56 -8.42
C LEU A 47 1.06 21.83 -9.24
N VAL A 48 1.36 20.60 -8.83
CA VAL A 48 2.03 19.60 -9.66
C VAL A 48 0.98 18.61 -10.14
N VAL A 49 1.00 18.29 -11.44
CA VAL A 49 0.17 17.23 -12.04
C VAL A 49 1.08 16.13 -12.55
N LYS A 50 0.78 14.91 -12.13
CA LYS A 50 1.46 13.67 -12.53
C LYS A 50 0.45 12.80 -13.27
N PHE A 51 0.76 12.41 -14.51
CA PHE A 51 -0.07 11.45 -15.22
C PHE A 51 0.36 10.02 -14.88
N ASN A 52 -0.46 9.32 -14.10
CA ASN A 52 -0.22 7.94 -13.68
C ASN A 52 -0.51 6.95 -14.82
N ASN A 53 -1.52 7.25 -15.62
CA ASN A 53 -1.91 6.46 -16.78
C ASN A 53 -2.45 7.38 -17.88
N MET A 54 -2.20 7.02 -19.13
CA MET A 54 -2.65 7.77 -20.29
C MET A 54 -2.92 6.83 -21.46
N ASP A 55 -4.13 6.95 -22.00
CA ASP A 55 -4.64 6.19 -23.14
C ASP A 55 -5.76 7.00 -23.80
N ILE A 56 -5.37 8.04 -24.53
CA ILE A 56 -6.29 8.92 -25.27
C ILE A 56 -6.12 8.63 -26.76
N GLN A 57 -7.21 8.57 -27.51
CA GLN A 57 -7.17 8.16 -28.91
C GLN A 57 -6.25 9.03 -29.77
N GLN A 58 -5.36 8.35 -30.48
CA GLN A 58 -4.38 8.91 -31.38
C GLN A 58 -4.49 8.19 -32.73
N LEU A 59 -4.38 8.93 -33.83
CA LEU A 59 -4.31 8.38 -35.17
C LEU A 59 -2.98 7.64 -35.36
N GLN A 60 -2.92 6.72 -36.32
CA GLN A 60 -1.69 6.00 -36.66
C GLN A 60 -0.55 6.94 -37.09
N THR A 61 -0.88 8.14 -37.58
CA THR A 61 0.06 9.21 -37.92
C THR A 61 0.68 9.89 -36.70
N GLY A 62 0.25 9.56 -35.48
CA GLY A 62 0.65 10.23 -34.25
C GLY A 62 -0.14 11.51 -33.94
N GLN A 63 -1.06 11.92 -34.81
CA GLN A 63 -1.94 13.07 -34.55
C GLN A 63 -3.04 12.70 -33.56
N CYS A 64 -3.43 13.65 -32.71
CA CYS A 64 -4.49 13.45 -31.74
C CYS A 64 -5.86 13.40 -32.44
N ALA A 65 -6.59 12.30 -32.23
CA ALA A 65 -8.00 12.22 -32.61
C ALA A 65 -8.88 12.82 -31.50
N ASP A 66 -8.55 12.48 -30.26
CA ASP A 66 -9.08 13.08 -29.04
C ASP A 66 -7.96 13.85 -28.34
N ILE A 67 -8.30 14.94 -27.66
CA ILE A 67 -7.31 15.92 -27.17
C ILE A 67 -7.56 16.23 -25.70
N LEU A 68 -6.50 16.11 -24.90
CA LEU A 68 -6.40 16.74 -23.58
C LEU A 68 -5.52 18.00 -23.69
N LEU A 69 -5.99 19.11 -23.11
CA LEU A 69 -5.24 20.35 -22.97
C LEU A 69 -4.98 20.56 -21.48
N ALA A 70 -3.72 20.87 -21.13
CA ALA A 70 -3.33 21.32 -19.81
C ALA A 70 -2.91 22.79 -19.86
N ILE A 71 -3.57 23.62 -19.05
CA ILE A 71 -3.47 25.07 -19.09
C ILE A 71 -3.13 25.58 -17.68
N ASP A 72 -2.11 26.42 -17.58
CA ASP A 72 -1.67 27.12 -16.37
C ASP A 72 -2.27 28.53 -16.37
N GLY A 73 -3.19 28.80 -15.44
CA GLY A 73 -3.86 30.10 -15.32
C GLY A 73 -5.29 30.01 -14.82
N ILE A 74 -5.79 31.15 -14.33
CA ILE A 74 -7.13 31.29 -13.74
C ILE A 74 -8.16 31.80 -14.75
N ASP A 75 -7.75 32.67 -15.67
CA ASP A 75 -8.63 33.34 -16.62
C ASP A 75 -8.13 33.18 -18.06
N ARG A 76 -9.02 33.47 -19.03
CA ARG A 76 -8.71 33.30 -20.47
C ARG A 76 -7.61 34.23 -20.98
N THR A 77 -7.26 35.27 -20.23
CA THR A 77 -6.29 36.32 -20.62
C THR A 77 -4.87 35.98 -20.17
N SER A 78 -4.72 35.33 -19.01
CA SER A 78 -3.42 34.90 -18.47
C SER A 78 -3.15 33.41 -18.70
N ALA A 79 -4.18 32.64 -19.05
CA ALA A 79 -4.06 31.21 -19.35
C ALA A 79 -3.04 30.94 -20.46
N ARG A 80 -2.03 30.14 -20.12
CA ARG A 80 -1.03 29.61 -21.05
C ARG A 80 -1.03 28.10 -21.02
N TYR A 81 -0.54 27.46 -22.08
CA TYR A 81 -0.27 26.02 -22.02
C TYR A 81 0.70 25.72 -20.87
N LEU A 82 0.43 24.64 -20.15
CA LEU A 82 1.24 24.22 -19.02
C LEU A 82 2.69 23.97 -19.49
N ALA A 83 3.64 24.67 -18.89
CA ALA A 83 5.03 24.64 -19.34
C ALA A 83 5.60 23.21 -19.32
N GLY A 84 6.29 22.84 -20.41
CA GLY A 84 6.86 21.51 -20.60
C GLY A 84 5.88 20.43 -21.09
N ALA A 85 4.56 20.64 -20.95
CA ALA A 85 3.57 19.71 -21.48
C ALA A 85 3.35 19.94 -23.00
N PRO A 86 3.05 18.89 -23.78
CA PRO A 86 2.59 19.06 -25.16
C PRO A 86 1.33 19.93 -25.21
N GLN A 87 1.22 20.77 -26.25
CA GLN A 87 0.03 21.61 -26.44
C GLN A 87 -1.25 20.81 -26.63
N GLN A 88 -1.15 19.65 -27.29
CA GLN A 88 -2.22 18.66 -27.41
C GLN A 88 -1.70 17.33 -26.89
N ILE A 89 -2.40 16.78 -25.90
CA ILE A 89 -2.03 15.55 -25.23
C ILE A 89 -2.95 14.43 -25.71
N CYS A 90 -2.36 13.37 -26.26
CA CYS A 90 -3.02 12.14 -26.61
C CYS A 90 -2.04 10.95 -26.61
N GLY A 91 -2.52 9.76 -26.91
CA GLY A 91 -1.71 8.54 -26.95
C GLY A 91 -1.37 8.05 -25.54
N ARG A 92 -0.15 7.51 -25.38
CA ARG A 92 0.34 6.89 -24.13
C ARG A 92 1.71 7.42 -23.67
N ASN A 93 2.22 8.48 -24.30
CA ASN A 93 3.62 8.89 -24.17
C ASN A 93 3.93 9.75 -22.94
N LEU A 94 2.92 10.16 -22.16
CA LEU A 94 3.12 10.98 -20.95
C LEU A 94 2.94 10.19 -19.65
N ILE A 95 2.90 8.86 -19.71
CA ILE A 95 2.83 8.03 -18.49
C ILE A 95 4.10 8.29 -17.66
N GLY A 96 3.91 8.68 -16.41
CA GLY A 96 5.02 9.01 -15.52
C GLY A 96 5.56 10.43 -15.68
N SER A 97 5.04 11.25 -16.59
CA SER A 97 5.45 12.65 -16.72
C SER A 97 4.77 13.52 -15.66
N SER A 98 5.51 14.50 -15.13
CA SER A 98 5.04 15.50 -14.18
C SER A 98 5.22 16.90 -14.75
N PHE A 99 4.25 17.77 -14.47
CA PHE A 99 4.26 19.18 -14.90
C PHE A 99 3.82 20.06 -13.75
N VAL A 100 4.23 21.32 -13.74
CA VAL A 100 3.91 22.26 -12.67
C VAL A 100 3.29 23.54 -13.19
N THR A 101 2.29 24.03 -12.46
CA THR A 101 1.75 25.37 -12.68
C THR A 101 2.70 26.42 -12.13
N SER A 102 2.70 27.58 -12.75
CA SER A 102 3.42 28.75 -12.25
C SER A 102 2.48 29.89 -11.84
N GLN A 103 1.20 29.83 -12.23
CA GLN A 103 0.15 30.78 -11.85
C GLN A 103 -0.77 30.22 -10.74
N GLY A 104 -0.45 29.05 -10.19
CA GLY A 104 -1.24 28.36 -9.16
C GLY A 104 -2.39 27.52 -9.70
N TYR A 105 -3.13 27.99 -10.70
CA TYR A 105 -4.33 27.32 -11.21
C TYR A 105 -4.01 26.34 -12.35
N LEU A 106 -4.70 25.20 -12.35
CA LEU A 106 -4.62 24.21 -13.42
C LEU A 106 -5.99 24.02 -14.06
N ILE A 107 -6.07 24.19 -15.38
CA ILE A 107 -7.26 23.85 -16.17
C ILE A 107 -6.93 22.66 -17.05
N LEU A 108 -7.73 21.60 -16.92
CA LEU A 108 -7.70 20.45 -17.82
C LEU A 108 -8.94 20.47 -18.70
N ARG A 109 -8.74 20.47 -20.02
CA ARG A 109 -9.85 20.39 -20.98
C ARG A 109 -9.69 19.16 -21.87
N PHE A 110 -10.66 18.27 -21.81
CA PHE A 110 -10.71 17.06 -22.61
C PHE A 110 -11.79 17.17 -23.68
N ARG A 111 -11.45 16.83 -24.92
CA ARG A 111 -12.40 16.73 -26.02
C ARG A 111 -12.29 15.38 -26.72
N SER A 112 -13.42 14.71 -26.91
CA SER A 112 -13.52 13.49 -27.73
C SER A 112 -14.48 13.64 -28.90
N GLY A 113 -14.13 13.00 -30.01
CA GLY A 113 -14.95 12.98 -31.22
C GLY A 113 -16.07 11.93 -31.21
N VAL A 114 -16.62 11.70 -32.40
CA VAL A 114 -17.68 10.70 -32.66
C VAL A 114 -17.14 9.27 -32.83
N THR A 115 -15.83 9.09 -32.95
CA THR A 115 -15.18 7.77 -33.04
C THR A 115 -14.32 7.58 -31.79
N ASN A 116 -14.61 6.53 -31.02
CA ASN A 116 -13.76 6.11 -29.90
C ASN A 116 -13.29 4.67 -30.12
N GLN A 117 -11.98 4.45 -30.21
CA GLN A 117 -11.33 3.15 -30.23
C GLN A 117 -11.04 2.65 -28.82
N ALA A 118 -12.10 2.33 -28.05
CA ALA A 118 -12.01 1.68 -26.74
C ALA A 118 -10.87 2.20 -25.82
N SER A 119 -10.67 3.51 -25.78
CA SER A 119 -9.53 4.12 -25.07
C SER A 119 -9.89 4.44 -23.61
N ARG A 120 -8.95 4.18 -22.67
CA ARG A 120 -9.24 4.25 -21.23
C ARG A 120 -9.23 5.65 -20.62
N GLY A 121 -8.61 6.61 -21.32
CA GLY A 121 -8.51 8.00 -20.86
C GLY A 121 -7.26 8.25 -20.06
N PHE A 122 -7.35 9.09 -19.03
CA PHE A 122 -6.22 9.37 -18.15
C PHE A 122 -6.57 9.18 -16.67
N ASP A 123 -5.52 8.94 -15.89
CA ASP A 123 -5.51 8.99 -14.44
C ASP A 123 -4.36 9.92 -14.05
N ALA A 124 -4.68 11.01 -13.37
CA ALA A 124 -3.70 11.99 -12.93
C ALA A 124 -3.81 12.22 -11.43
N THR A 125 -2.66 12.37 -10.77
CA THR A 125 -2.61 12.88 -9.40
C THR A 125 -2.15 14.33 -9.43
N ILE A 126 -2.87 15.18 -8.71
CA ILE A 126 -2.62 16.61 -8.63
C ILE A 126 -2.38 16.94 -7.16
N ALA A 127 -1.24 17.57 -6.84
CA ALA A 127 -0.90 17.94 -5.47
C ALA A 127 -0.50 19.41 -5.38
N ALA A 128 -0.88 20.04 -4.28
CA ALA A 128 -0.42 21.37 -3.93
C ALA A 128 0.98 21.30 -3.34
N PHE A 129 1.85 22.20 -3.78
CA PHE A 129 3.20 22.34 -3.24
C PHE A 129 3.57 23.81 -3.06
N LYS A 130 4.51 24.06 -2.16
CA LYS A 130 5.22 25.35 -2.08
C LYS A 130 6.70 25.17 -2.38
N GLN A 131 7.36 26.24 -2.81
CA GLN A 131 8.81 26.31 -2.99
C GLN A 131 9.43 26.99 -1.77
N GLY A 132 10.59 26.53 -1.33
CA GLY A 132 11.33 27.15 -0.21
C GLY A 132 11.46 26.21 0.99
N PRO A 133 11.77 26.73 2.19
CA PRO A 133 11.93 25.90 3.38
C PRO A 133 10.60 25.28 3.80
N CYS A 134 10.62 23.97 4.01
CA CYS A 134 9.44 23.25 4.47
C CYS A 134 9.17 23.53 5.94
N SER A 135 7.89 23.65 6.28
CA SER A 135 7.42 23.78 7.64
C SER A 135 7.51 22.44 8.38
N SER A 136 7.42 22.45 9.71
CA SER A 136 7.53 21.23 10.52
C SER A 136 6.45 20.17 10.23
N ASN A 137 5.33 20.58 9.64
CA ASN A 137 4.22 19.72 9.23
C ASN A 137 4.25 19.33 7.74
N GLU A 138 5.33 19.61 7.03
CA GLU A 138 5.49 19.33 5.60
C GLU A 138 6.60 18.33 5.34
N TYR A 139 6.53 17.69 4.18
CA TYR A 139 7.58 16.83 3.67
C TYR A 139 8.40 17.56 2.60
N SER A 140 9.73 17.49 2.72
CA SER A 140 10.67 18.04 1.74
C SER A 140 10.96 17.03 0.64
N CYS A 141 10.56 17.34 -0.59
CA CYS A 141 10.90 16.61 -1.79
C CYS A 141 12.36 16.85 -2.20
N ASN A 142 12.94 15.94 -2.99
CA ASN A 142 14.33 16.05 -3.47
C ASN A 142 14.52 17.24 -4.43
N ASN A 143 13.47 17.60 -5.17
CA ASN A 143 13.43 18.78 -6.03
C ASN A 143 13.20 20.12 -5.28
N GLY A 144 13.24 20.12 -3.94
CA GLY A 144 13.10 21.33 -3.12
C GLY A 144 11.67 21.86 -2.99
N ARG A 145 10.66 21.05 -3.36
CA ARG A 145 9.24 21.34 -3.10
C ARG A 145 8.85 20.83 -1.72
N CYS A 146 7.86 21.48 -1.13
CA CYS A 146 7.25 21.05 0.11
C CYS A 146 5.79 20.66 -0.16
N ILE A 147 5.43 19.45 0.25
CA ILE A 147 4.05 18.93 0.22
C ILE A 147 3.56 18.75 1.66
N HIS A 148 2.24 18.72 1.87
CA HIS A 148 1.68 18.53 3.20
C HIS A 148 2.10 17.17 3.81
N GLY A 149 2.32 17.12 5.13
CA GLY A 149 2.80 15.92 5.82
C GLY A 149 1.86 14.72 5.73
N ASP A 150 0.55 14.97 5.60
CA ASP A 150 -0.47 13.91 5.46
C ASP A 150 -0.40 13.18 4.10
N LEU A 151 0.33 13.75 3.14
CA LEU A 151 0.52 13.17 1.80
C LEU A 151 1.61 12.09 1.76
N ARG A 152 2.32 11.90 2.88
CA ARG A 152 3.28 10.81 3.03
C ARG A 152 2.56 9.47 2.92
N CYS A 153 3.21 8.49 2.31
CA CYS A 153 2.64 7.14 2.18
C CYS A 153 1.34 7.02 1.40
N SER A 154 1.01 8.00 0.56
CA SER A 154 -0.13 7.92 -0.34
C SER A 154 0.02 6.86 -1.45
N GLY A 155 1.23 6.37 -1.71
CA GLY A 155 1.54 5.48 -2.82
C GLY A 155 1.68 6.19 -4.18
N TYR A 156 1.58 7.52 -4.21
CA TYR A 156 1.71 8.34 -5.41
C TYR A 156 2.95 9.24 -5.35
N ASP A 157 3.53 9.53 -6.52
CA ASP A 157 4.59 10.52 -6.69
C ASP A 157 4.00 11.95 -6.68
N LEU A 158 3.74 12.46 -5.47
CA LEU A 158 3.18 13.79 -5.24
C LEU A 158 4.24 14.90 -5.29
N CYS A 159 5.52 14.54 -5.24
CA CYS A 159 6.64 15.46 -5.47
C CYS A 159 6.82 15.75 -6.97
N GLY A 160 6.43 14.82 -7.83
CA GLY A 160 6.61 14.86 -9.27
C GLY A 160 8.07 14.64 -9.70
N ASP A 161 8.93 14.14 -8.83
CA ASP A 161 10.34 13.85 -9.09
C ASP A 161 10.68 12.35 -8.94
N GLY A 162 9.66 11.50 -8.79
CA GLY A 162 9.81 10.07 -8.53
C GLY A 162 10.07 9.72 -7.06
N THR A 163 10.15 10.72 -6.17
CA THR A 163 10.35 10.47 -4.74
C THR A 163 9.05 9.98 -4.10
N ASN A 164 9.08 8.80 -3.48
CA ASN A 164 7.99 8.35 -2.64
C ASN A 164 8.28 8.74 -1.17
N PRO A 165 7.52 9.67 -0.57
CA PRO A 165 7.72 10.15 0.81
C PRO A 165 7.53 9.08 1.91
N CYS A 166 7.24 7.85 1.49
CA CYS A 166 6.97 6.69 2.32
C CYS A 166 8.17 5.75 2.54
N LEU A 167 9.29 5.97 1.83
CA LEU A 167 10.52 5.28 2.17
C LEU A 167 10.90 5.73 3.58
N LEU A 168 10.69 4.82 4.55
CA LEU A 168 11.13 5.00 5.92
C LEU A 168 12.57 5.51 5.88
N THR A 169 12.77 6.73 6.39
CA THR A 169 14.11 7.23 6.65
C THR A 169 14.85 6.17 7.48
N GLY A 170 16.13 5.96 7.20
CA GLY A 170 16.93 4.81 7.68
C GLY A 170 16.91 4.54 9.20
N GLU A 171 16.32 5.42 9.99
CA GLU A 171 16.10 5.30 11.43
C GLU A 171 15.09 4.20 11.81
N ALA A 172 14.07 3.90 10.99
CA ALA A 172 13.13 2.81 11.32
C ALA A 172 13.73 1.41 11.05
N ILE A 173 14.68 1.31 10.12
CA ILE A 173 15.33 0.05 9.74
C ILE A 173 16.31 -0.39 10.84
N THR A 174 17.02 0.55 11.47
CA THR A 174 17.91 0.24 12.61
C THR A 174 17.15 -0.32 13.81
N GLY A 175 15.94 0.17 14.08
CA GLY A 175 15.11 -0.32 15.19
C GLY A 175 14.64 -1.78 14.98
N LEU A 176 14.19 -2.12 13.76
CA LEU A 176 13.75 -3.46 13.42
C LEU A 176 14.89 -4.49 13.39
N ALA A 177 16.06 -4.10 12.90
CA ALA A 177 17.24 -4.96 12.85
C ALA A 177 17.76 -5.29 14.27
N VAL A 178 17.84 -4.31 15.17
CA VAL A 178 18.34 -4.53 16.54
C VAL A 178 17.31 -5.26 17.41
N GLY A 179 16.04 -4.88 17.36
CA GLY A 179 14.98 -5.52 18.14
C GLY A 179 14.73 -6.98 17.72
N GLY A 180 14.71 -7.25 16.41
CA GLY A 180 14.54 -8.61 15.88
C GLY A 180 15.69 -9.54 16.24
N SER A 181 16.93 -9.04 16.19
CA SER A 181 18.13 -9.83 16.55
C SER A 181 18.12 -10.24 18.02
N ILE A 182 17.76 -9.33 18.93
CA ILE A 182 17.69 -9.61 20.37
C ILE A 182 16.63 -10.68 20.68
N LEU A 183 15.46 -10.58 20.04
CA LEU A 183 14.35 -11.52 20.27
C LEU A 183 14.70 -12.95 19.79
N VAL A 184 15.38 -13.07 18.65
CA VAL A 184 15.88 -14.36 18.14
C VAL A 184 16.92 -14.97 19.07
N ILE A 185 17.86 -14.17 19.61
CA ILE A 185 18.89 -14.66 20.55
C ILE A 185 18.24 -15.20 21.84
N ILE A 186 17.23 -14.51 22.38
CA ILE A 186 16.50 -14.95 23.58
C ILE A 186 15.79 -16.28 23.32
N ILE A 187 15.13 -16.44 22.18
CA ILE A 187 14.45 -17.69 21.80
C ILE A 187 15.45 -18.84 21.71
N ILE A 188 16.59 -18.63 21.05
CA ILE A 188 17.65 -19.66 20.93
C ILE A 188 18.18 -20.06 22.32
N ALA A 189 18.44 -19.09 23.20
CA ALA A 189 18.91 -19.36 24.56
C ALA A 189 17.90 -20.18 25.38
N LEU A 190 16.60 -19.89 25.27
CA LEU A 190 15.54 -20.65 25.92
C LEU A 190 15.45 -22.09 25.37
N ILE A 191 15.55 -22.28 24.06
CA ILE A 191 15.56 -23.61 23.44
C ILE A 191 16.75 -24.42 23.96
N VAL A 192 17.96 -23.84 23.97
CA VAL A 192 19.17 -24.50 24.49
C VAL A 192 18.99 -24.83 25.98
N PHE A 193 18.47 -23.92 26.79
CA PHE A 193 18.21 -24.16 28.21
C PHE A 193 17.23 -25.32 28.43
N CYS A 194 16.13 -25.35 27.67
CA CYS A 194 15.15 -26.44 27.69
C CYS A 194 15.78 -27.77 27.28
N MET A 195 16.59 -27.79 26.21
CA MET A 195 17.32 -28.99 25.76
C MET A 195 18.33 -29.48 26.81
N CYS A 196 19.09 -28.57 27.43
CA CYS A 196 20.04 -28.90 28.51
C CYS A 196 19.32 -29.45 29.74
N ARG A 197 18.18 -28.85 30.13
CA ARG A 197 17.37 -29.33 31.26
C ARG A 197 16.74 -30.69 30.96
N HIS A 198 16.29 -30.92 29.73
CA HIS A 198 15.76 -32.21 29.30
C HIS A 198 16.84 -33.30 29.32
N ARG A 199 18.03 -33.01 28.76
CA ARG A 199 19.19 -33.93 28.82
C ARG A 199 19.64 -34.23 30.26
N ARG A 200 19.59 -33.24 31.16
CA ARG A 200 19.88 -33.49 32.59
C ARG A 200 18.85 -34.42 33.23
N LYS A 201 17.56 -34.30 32.91
CA LYS A 201 16.52 -35.20 33.41
C LYS A 201 16.69 -36.64 32.88
N THR A 202 17.00 -36.82 31.60
CA THR A 202 17.22 -38.16 31.02
C THR A 202 18.43 -38.85 31.64
N ASN A 203 19.53 -38.12 31.83
CA ASN A 203 20.75 -38.67 32.44
C ASN A 203 20.59 -38.98 33.94
N PHE A 204 19.69 -38.27 34.64
CA PHE A 204 19.35 -38.58 36.04
C PHE A 204 18.48 -39.83 36.16
N SER A 205 17.57 -40.05 35.20
CA SER A 205 16.76 -41.27 35.10
C SER A 205 17.63 -42.52 34.87
N GLU A 206 18.63 -42.40 34.01
CA GLU A 206 19.53 -43.51 33.65
C GLU A 206 20.35 -44.00 34.86
N LYS A 207 20.93 -43.08 35.64
CA LYS A 207 21.69 -43.42 36.86
C LYS A 207 20.84 -44.02 37.98
N ALA A 208 19.54 -43.70 38.06
CA ALA A 208 18.64 -44.23 39.08
C ALA A 208 18.17 -45.69 38.81
N HIS A 209 18.25 -46.16 37.57
CA HIS A 209 17.91 -47.54 37.21
C HIS A 209 19.08 -48.51 37.43
N GLU A 210 20.31 -48.03 37.29
CA GLU A 210 21.52 -48.85 37.44
C GLU A 210 21.77 -49.24 38.91
N GLN A 211 21.49 -48.34 39.86
CA GLN A 211 21.55 -48.63 41.30
C GLN A 211 20.54 -49.71 41.74
N ARG A 212 19.36 -49.79 41.10
CA ARG A 212 18.31 -50.76 41.45
C ARG A 212 18.57 -52.18 40.92
N ARG A 213 19.38 -52.35 39.87
CA ARG A 213 19.76 -53.69 39.38
C ARG A 213 20.85 -54.35 40.22
N ALA A 214 21.65 -53.57 40.95
CA ALA A 214 22.73 -54.11 41.79
C ALA A 214 22.23 -54.76 43.10
N ASP A 215 20.96 -54.55 43.49
CA ASP A 215 20.42 -54.95 44.80
C ASP A 215 19.40 -56.11 44.74
N TYR A 216 19.16 -56.71 43.57
CA TYR A 216 18.12 -57.74 43.41
C TYR A 216 18.70 -59.14 43.15
N GLU A 217 18.87 -59.91 44.22
CA GLU A 217 19.06 -61.37 44.20
C GLU A 217 17.70 -62.06 44.43
N PRO A 218 17.16 -62.84 43.47
CA PRO A 218 15.82 -63.42 43.61
C PRO A 218 15.84 -64.75 44.39
N THR A 219 15.07 -64.81 45.48
CA THR A 219 14.72 -66.06 46.19
C THR A 219 13.46 -66.69 45.57
N VAL A 220 13.53 -68.00 45.30
CA VAL A 220 12.45 -68.80 44.68
C VAL A 220 11.66 -69.55 45.77
N VAL A 221 10.33 -69.38 45.83
CA VAL A 221 9.44 -70.20 46.67
C VAL A 221 8.19 -70.64 45.88
N ARG A 222 7.71 -71.86 46.17
CA ARG A 222 6.83 -72.75 45.38
C ARG A 222 5.48 -73.03 46.08
N GLY A 223 4.37 -73.07 45.31
CA GLY A 223 3.08 -73.79 45.56
C GLY A 223 2.10 -73.14 46.56
N GLU A 224 0.75 -73.28 46.53
CA GLU A 224 -0.17 -74.20 45.83
C GLU A 224 -1.65 -73.72 45.96
N SER A 225 -2.55 -74.37 45.21
CA SER A 225 -3.94 -74.07 44.75
C SER A 225 -5.13 -74.19 45.75
N ILE A 226 -6.27 -73.54 45.44
CA ILE A 226 -7.58 -73.69 46.15
C ILE A 226 -8.74 -74.04 45.18
N LYS A 227 -9.59 -75.00 45.56
CA LYS A 227 -10.83 -75.47 44.87
C LYS A 227 -12.10 -74.81 45.44
N ILE A 228 -13.16 -74.71 44.63
CA ILE A 228 -14.49 -74.18 44.99
C ILE A 228 -15.57 -75.24 44.69
N ASN A 229 -16.59 -75.39 45.54
CA ASN A 229 -17.74 -76.29 45.33
C ASN A 229 -19.10 -75.56 45.52
N SER A 230 -20.11 -76.10 44.83
CA SER A 230 -21.45 -75.59 44.48
C SER A 230 -22.56 -75.85 45.51
N MET A 231 -23.65 -75.07 45.48
CA MET A 231 -25.03 -75.57 45.73
C MET A 231 -26.12 -74.68 45.06
N ASN A 232 -27.09 -75.36 44.42
CA ASN A 232 -28.34 -74.92 43.76
C ASN A 232 -29.35 -74.29 44.77
N GLY A 233 -30.48 -73.62 44.45
CA GLY A 233 -31.33 -73.42 43.26
C GLY A 233 -32.74 -72.92 43.71
N VAL A 234 -33.72 -72.91 42.79
CA VAL A 234 -35.18 -72.57 42.91
C VAL A 234 -35.51 -71.12 42.48
N ARG A 235 -35.96 -70.82 41.23
CA ARG A 235 -37.24 -71.06 40.48
C ARG A 235 -38.31 -69.96 40.71
N GLY A 236 -38.74 -69.31 39.62
CA GLY A 236 -40.18 -69.10 39.38
C GLY A 236 -40.68 -67.79 38.72
N VAL A 237 -41.06 -67.91 37.43
CA VAL A 237 -42.33 -67.44 36.78
C VAL A 237 -42.52 -65.92 36.56
N VAL A 238 -42.35 -65.38 35.34
CA VAL A 238 -43.30 -65.19 34.22
C VAL A 238 -44.60 -64.45 34.58
N TYR A 239 -44.74 -63.21 34.07
CA TYR A 239 -45.86 -62.75 33.24
C TYR A 239 -45.33 -61.68 32.28
#